data_AF-A0A8J4DKC2-F1
#
_entry.id   AF-A0A8J4DKC2-F1
#
_cell.length_a   1.000
_cell.length_b   1.000
_cell.length_c   1.000
_cell.angle_alpha   90.00
_cell.angle_beta   90.00
_cell.angle_gamma   90.00
#
_symmetry.space_group_name_H-M   'P 1'
#
loop_
_entity.id
_entity.type
_entity.pdbx_description
1 polymer ?
#
loop_
_entity_poly.entity_id
_entity_poly.type
_entity_poly.pdbx_seq_one_letter_code
_entity_poly.pdbx_strand_id
1 'polypeptide(L)'
;MRAEGAVDLLIPAGALPGLTVPALAVTDGTADPEWVDTPCAGPYIYSREATLRLPYDAATAAVVRRRLRHDRRVRLLWFPLSTAPPLAASVLMVTTDGHHLLRLLLVLAAAGVSLWMSRRSERLTVTQQPERVGRLGVHLPAVAAPAAREWLARNPAVRVVTERPVWRRYSPPVYRWSAAACAATGLGVWWAGLRGDEFSLLTVAAFVALLAGAVVLAVKSLPPGTVRFDDPA
;
A
#
# COMPACT_ATOMS: atom_id res chain seq x y z
N MET A 1 15.61 -7.48 13.02
CA MET A 1 15.37 -8.80 13.65
C MET A 1 13.99 -8.78 14.26
N ARG A 2 13.19 -9.84 14.08
CA ARG A 2 11.94 -10.00 14.85
C ARG A 2 12.32 -10.47 16.25
N ALA A 3 11.69 -9.91 17.28
CA ALA A 3 11.83 -10.44 18.64
C ALA A 3 11.37 -11.90 18.66
N GLU A 4 12.02 -12.73 19.47
CA GLU A 4 11.63 -14.12 19.63
C GLU A 4 10.20 -14.19 20.18
N GLY A 5 9.33 -14.95 19.50
CA GLY A 5 7.90 -15.02 19.84
C GLY A 5 7.07 -13.78 19.45
N ALA A 6 7.57 -12.89 18.59
CA ALA A 6 6.76 -11.78 18.07
C ALA A 6 5.54 -12.29 17.30
N VAL A 7 4.38 -11.66 17.51
CA VAL A 7 3.11 -12.02 16.88
C VAL A 7 2.52 -10.84 16.12
N ASP A 8 1.74 -11.13 15.08
CA ASP A 8 1.01 -10.10 14.34
C ASP A 8 -0.36 -9.91 14.98
N LEU A 9 -0.73 -8.64 15.21
CA LEU A 9 -2.03 -8.28 15.78
C LEU A 9 -2.90 -7.62 14.74
N LEU A 10 -4.20 -7.90 14.78
CA LEU A 10 -5.22 -7.19 14.03
C LEU A 10 -6.15 -6.48 15.01
N ILE A 11 -6.25 -5.17 14.86
CA ILE A 11 -7.13 -4.30 15.62
C ILE A 11 -8.33 -3.97 14.73
N PRO A 12 -9.54 -4.46 15.01
CA PRO A 12 -10.70 -4.19 14.19
C PRO A 12 -11.00 -2.70 14.09
N ALA A 13 -11.48 -2.24 12.92
CA ALA A 13 -11.74 -0.81 12.69
C ALA A 13 -12.71 -0.20 13.73
N GLY A 14 -13.73 -0.96 14.14
CA GLY A 14 -14.69 -0.53 15.16
C GLY A 14 -14.13 -0.45 16.57
N ALA A 15 -13.01 -1.12 16.85
CA ALA A 15 -12.37 -1.13 18.17
C ALA A 15 -11.34 0.00 18.36
N LEU A 16 -10.91 0.67 17.28
CA LEU A 16 -9.90 1.73 17.33
C LEU A 16 -10.24 2.89 18.28
N PRO A 17 -11.48 3.41 18.35
CA PRO A 17 -11.80 4.54 19.22
C PRO A 17 -11.71 4.24 20.72
N GLY A 18 -11.89 2.97 21.11
CA GLY A 18 -11.84 2.51 22.51
C GLY A 18 -10.55 1.77 22.87
N LEU A 19 -9.54 1.82 22.00
CA LEU A 19 -8.34 1.02 22.13
C LEU A 19 -7.48 1.50 23.31
N THR A 20 -7.22 0.60 24.25
CA THR A 20 -6.35 0.85 25.40
C THR A 20 -4.95 0.28 25.10
N VAL A 21 -4.03 1.17 24.75
CA VAL A 21 -2.65 0.78 24.43
C VAL A 21 -1.84 0.58 25.72
N PRO A 22 -1.28 -0.61 26.00
CA PRO A 22 -0.43 -0.85 27.16
C PRO A 22 0.86 -0.04 27.08
N ALA A 23 1.43 0.29 28.24
CA ALA A 23 2.69 1.01 28.37
C ALA A 23 3.92 0.09 28.23
N LEU A 24 3.86 -0.86 27.30
CA LEU A 24 4.98 -1.71 26.92
C LEU A 24 5.35 -1.42 25.48
N ALA A 25 6.64 -1.29 25.20
CA ALA A 25 7.13 -1.11 23.85
C ALA A 25 6.67 -2.27 22.95
N VAL A 26 6.05 -1.95 21.81
CA VAL A 26 5.56 -2.95 20.85
C VAL A 26 6.70 -3.75 20.21
N THR A 27 7.93 -3.23 20.30
CA THR A 27 9.12 -3.77 19.66
C THR A 27 9.78 -4.91 20.43
N ASP A 28 10.07 -4.65 21.69
CA ASP A 28 10.84 -5.52 22.58
C ASP A 28 10.12 -5.84 23.90
N GLY A 29 9.01 -5.15 24.19
CA GLY A 29 8.25 -5.33 25.43
C GLY A 29 8.81 -4.58 26.63
N THR A 30 9.74 -3.64 26.44
CA THR A 30 10.30 -2.81 27.52
C THR A 30 9.23 -1.94 28.20
N ALA A 31 9.38 -1.73 29.51
CA ALA A 31 8.44 -0.98 30.34
C ALA A 31 8.66 0.55 30.34
N ASP A 32 9.73 1.03 29.68
CA ASP A 32 10.01 2.46 29.50
C ASP A 32 9.91 2.84 28.00
N PRO A 33 8.71 2.82 27.41
CA PRO A 33 8.56 3.10 25.99
C PRO A 33 8.52 4.61 25.69
N GLU A 34 9.05 4.97 24.52
CA GLU A 34 8.80 6.24 23.90
C GLU A 34 7.54 6.18 23.01
N TRP A 35 6.59 7.07 23.29
CA TRP A 35 5.36 7.15 22.49
C TRP A 35 5.59 7.95 21.20
N VAL A 36 5.15 7.39 20.08
CA VAL A 36 5.23 8.03 18.76
C VAL A 36 3.90 7.91 18.03
N ASP A 37 3.42 9.01 17.44
CA ASP A 37 2.25 9.01 16.57
C ASP A 37 2.64 8.45 15.19
N THR A 38 2.29 7.20 14.93
CA THR A 38 2.62 6.52 13.68
C THR A 38 1.39 6.50 12.76
N PRO A 39 1.50 7.00 11.52
CA PRO A 39 0.42 6.86 10.56
C PRO A 39 0.20 5.39 10.22
N CYS A 40 -1.05 4.96 10.24
CA CYS A 40 -1.45 3.66 9.75
C CYS A 40 -1.30 3.65 8.23
N ALA A 41 -0.20 3.07 7.75
CA ALA A 41 0.15 3.04 6.34
C ALA A 41 -0.99 2.40 5.53
N GLY A 42 -1.54 3.16 4.58
CA GLY A 42 -2.55 2.67 3.65
C GLY A 42 -1.98 2.60 2.23
N PRO A 43 -2.66 1.89 1.32
CA PRO A 43 -2.27 1.84 -0.09
C PRO A 43 -2.46 3.18 -0.83
N TYR A 44 -2.96 4.22 -0.16
CA TYR A 44 -3.22 5.53 -0.76
C TYR A 44 -2.42 6.62 -0.06
N ILE A 45 -1.47 7.19 -0.80
CA ILE A 45 -0.60 8.31 -0.37
C ILE A 45 -1.43 9.54 0.07
N TYR A 46 -2.68 9.67 -0.41
CA TYR A 46 -3.55 10.84 -0.20
C TYR A 46 -4.75 10.60 0.72
N SER A 47 -4.95 9.39 1.26
CA SER A 47 -5.98 9.24 2.28
C SER A 47 -5.52 9.93 3.56
N ARG A 48 -6.42 10.59 4.31
CA ARG A 48 -6.10 11.03 5.67
C ARG A 48 -5.71 9.78 6.46
N GLU A 49 -4.41 9.63 6.69
CA GLU A 49 -3.83 8.52 7.43
C GLU A 49 -4.29 8.67 8.89
N ALA A 50 -5.07 7.70 9.37
CA ALA A 50 -5.35 7.61 10.79
C ALA A 50 -4.01 7.39 11.49
N THR A 51 -3.70 8.21 12.49
CA THR A 51 -2.50 8.04 13.31
C THR A 51 -2.83 7.18 14.52
N LEU A 52 -2.00 6.18 14.78
CA LEU A 52 -2.06 5.39 15.99
C LEU A 52 -0.83 5.72 16.84
N ARG A 53 -1.07 6.18 18.07
CA ARG A 53 -0.01 6.47 19.03
C ARG A 53 0.48 5.16 19.63
N LEU A 54 1.70 4.76 19.27
CA LEU A 54 2.28 3.48 19.65
C LEU A 54 3.52 3.67 20.55
N PRO A 55 3.67 2.85 21.60
CA PRO A 55 4.86 2.81 22.43
C PRO A 55 5.96 2.00 21.72
N TYR A 56 7.13 2.59 21.51
CA TYR A 56 8.30 1.94 20.92
C TYR A 56 9.49 2.02 21.89
N ASP A 57 10.47 1.13 21.76
CA ASP A 57 11.77 1.34 22.39
C ASP A 57 12.46 2.59 21.82
N ALA A 58 13.39 3.18 22.58
CA ALA A 58 14.04 4.43 22.21
C ALA A 58 14.76 4.37 20.84
N ALA A 59 15.39 3.24 20.50
CA ALA A 59 16.09 3.09 19.22
C ALA A 59 15.10 3.05 18.05
N THR A 60 14.03 2.27 18.16
CA THR A 60 12.98 2.21 17.14
C THR A 60 12.22 3.54 17.04
N ALA A 61 11.92 4.19 18.15
CA ALA A 61 11.26 5.50 18.17
C ALA A 61 12.07 6.55 17.39
N ALA A 62 13.40 6.57 17.54
CA ALA A 62 14.27 7.45 16.78
C ALA A 62 14.22 7.16 15.27
N VAL A 63 14.19 5.88 14.87
CA VAL A 63 14.05 5.49 13.46
C VAL A 63 12.69 5.87 12.89
N VAL A 64 11.60 5.61 13.62
CA VAL A 64 10.23 6.00 13.23
C VAL A 64 10.15 7.51 13.03
N ARG A 65 10.63 8.31 13.99
CA ARG A 65 10.65 9.78 13.85
C ARG A 65 11.46 10.25 12.64
N ARG A 66 12.62 9.64 12.37
CA ARG A 66 13.43 9.94 11.17
C ARG A 66 12.67 9.62 9.89
N ARG A 67 11.99 8.48 9.84
CA ARG A 67 11.14 8.08 8.73
C ARG A 67 10.00 9.06 8.52
N LEU A 68 9.25 9.44 9.55
CA LEU A 68 8.16 10.41 9.44
C LEU A 68 8.62 11.76 8.87
N ARG A 69 9.79 12.24 9.29
CA ARG A 69 10.40 13.45 8.70
C ARG A 69 10.77 13.25 7.24
N HIS A 70 11.29 12.07 6.88
CA HIS A 70 11.60 11.74 5.50
C HIS A 70 10.35 11.69 4.63
N ASP A 71 9.30 10.96 5.06
CA ASP A 71 8.03 10.85 4.34
C ASP A 71 7.38 12.22 4.14
N ARG A 72 7.44 13.09 5.16
CA ARG A 72 6.97 14.47 5.04
C ARG A 72 7.77 15.26 4.00
N ARG A 73 9.10 15.13 3.96
CA ARG A 73 9.94 15.75 2.92
C ARG A 73 9.64 15.20 1.54
N VAL A 74 9.42 13.89 1.42
CA VAL A 74 9.05 13.25 0.16
C VAL A 74 7.74 13.83 -0.36
N ARG A 75 6.69 13.90 0.47
CA ARG A 75 5.39 14.44 0.05
C ARG A 75 5.43 15.94 -0.29
N LEU A 76 6.15 16.75 0.51
CA LEU A 76 6.12 18.20 0.35
C LEU A 76 7.08 18.74 -0.71
N LEU A 77 8.26 18.13 -0.85
CA LEU A 77 9.34 18.67 -1.70
C LEU A 77 9.63 17.76 -2.89
N TRP A 78 9.88 16.48 -2.62
CA TRP A 78 10.42 15.60 -3.66
C TRP A 78 9.36 15.11 -4.64
N PHE A 79 8.13 14.88 -4.18
CA PHE A 79 7.02 14.50 -5.03
C PHE A 79 6.70 15.55 -6.11
N PRO A 80 6.50 16.85 -5.79
CA PRO A 80 6.31 17.85 -6.84
C PRO A 80 7.54 17.96 -7.75
N LEU A 81 8.76 17.83 -7.20
CA LEU A 81 9.98 17.87 -8.01
C LEU A 81 10.13 16.67 -8.95
N SER A 82 9.64 15.49 -8.58
CA SER A 82 9.69 14.30 -9.45
C SER A 82 8.53 14.23 -10.44
N THR A 83 7.41 14.91 -10.16
CA THR A 83 6.20 14.89 -11.01
C THR A 83 6.11 16.06 -11.98
N ALA A 84 6.66 17.22 -11.64
CA ALA A 84 6.65 18.38 -12.53
C ALA A 84 7.43 18.16 -13.85
N PRO A 85 8.64 17.56 -13.88
CA PRO A 85 9.37 17.32 -15.12
C PRO A 85 8.66 16.42 -16.15
N PRO A 86 8.08 15.25 -15.77
CA PRO A 86 7.36 14.44 -16.74
C PRO A 86 6.08 15.13 -17.22
N LEU A 87 5.38 15.89 -16.37
CA LEU A 87 4.25 16.73 -16.80
C LEU A 87 4.69 17.78 -17.83
N ALA A 88 5.81 18.47 -17.58
CA ALA A 88 6.37 19.44 -18.52
C ALA A 88 6.78 18.76 -19.85
N ALA A 89 7.38 17.57 -19.79
CA ALA A 89 7.70 16.78 -20.98
C ALA A 89 6.45 16.36 -21.77
N SER A 90 5.35 15.99 -21.09
CA SER A 90 4.07 15.68 -21.74
C SER A 90 3.46 16.90 -22.42
N VAL A 91 3.50 18.08 -21.78
CA VAL A 91 3.03 19.34 -22.40
C VAL A 91 3.86 19.65 -23.64
N LEU A 92 5.20 19.59 -23.53
CA LEU A 92 6.10 19.80 -24.66
C LEU A 92 5.81 18.84 -25.82
N MET A 93 5.40 17.59 -25.53
CA MET A 93 5.03 16.61 -26.54
C MET A 93 3.86 17.06 -27.42
N VAL A 94 2.93 17.83 -26.87
CA VAL A 94 1.73 18.29 -27.55
C VAL A 94 1.94 19.66 -28.22
N THR A 95 2.80 20.52 -27.65
CA THR A 95 2.89 21.93 -28.05
C THR A 95 4.03 22.27 -29.01
N THR A 96 4.99 21.37 -29.22
CA THR A 96 6.20 21.68 -29.99
C THR A 96 6.63 20.48 -30.82
N ASP A 97 7.18 20.72 -32.01
CA ASP A 97 7.95 19.72 -32.77
C ASP A 97 9.45 20.02 -32.59
N GLY A 98 10.26 18.98 -32.33
CA GLY A 98 11.73 19.10 -32.35
C GLY A 98 12.48 19.11 -31.01
N HIS A 99 11.81 19.12 -29.85
CA HIS A 99 12.49 19.13 -28.53
C HIS A 99 12.71 17.74 -27.90
N HIS A 100 13.04 16.73 -28.72
CA HIS A 100 13.16 15.34 -28.26
C HIS A 100 14.23 15.14 -27.17
N LEU A 101 15.39 15.82 -27.30
CA LEU A 101 16.47 15.72 -26.31
C LEU A 101 16.06 16.30 -24.95
N LEU A 102 15.41 17.47 -24.94
CA LEU A 102 14.95 18.11 -23.70
C LEU A 102 13.89 17.25 -23.00
N ARG A 103 12.94 16.68 -23.76
CA ARG A 103 11.94 15.74 -23.21
C ARG A 103 12.60 14.53 -22.57
N LEU A 104 13.58 13.94 -23.25
CA LEU A 104 14.32 12.80 -22.74
C LEU A 104 15.05 13.15 -21.44
N LEU A 105 15.73 14.30 -21.38
CA LEU A 105 16.42 14.77 -20.17
C LEU A 105 15.46 14.98 -18.99
N LEU A 106 14.28 15.57 -19.23
CA LEU A 106 13.26 15.75 -18.18
C LEU A 106 12.74 14.42 -17.63
N VAL A 107 12.50 13.44 -18.50
CA VAL A 107 12.06 12.09 -18.09
C VAL A 107 13.17 11.36 -17.33
N LEU A 108 14.41 11.43 -17.81
CA LEU A 108 15.56 10.81 -17.13
C LEU A 108 15.83 11.45 -15.76
N ALA A 109 15.70 12.78 -15.64
CA ALA A 109 15.82 13.47 -14.36
C ALA A 109 14.73 13.01 -13.37
N ALA A 110 13.48 12.90 -13.82
CA ALA A 110 12.38 12.40 -13.00
C ALA A 110 12.59 10.95 -12.55
N ALA A 111 13.05 10.09 -13.46
CA ALA A 111 13.38 8.69 -13.17
C ALA A 111 14.54 8.60 -12.17
N GLY A 112 15.59 9.40 -12.35
CA GLY A 112 16.75 9.46 -11.45
C GLY A 112 16.37 9.89 -10.03
N VAL A 113 15.56 10.95 -9.89
CA VAL A 113 15.02 11.40 -8.60
C VAL A 113 14.16 10.31 -7.96
N SER A 114 13.28 9.67 -8.74
CA SER A 114 12.41 8.59 -8.25
C SER A 114 13.21 7.38 -7.77
N LEU A 115 14.23 6.96 -8.51
CA LEU A 115 15.12 5.86 -8.14
C LEU A 115 15.93 6.18 -6.88
N TRP A 116 16.48 7.40 -6.79
CA TRP A 116 17.20 7.87 -5.61
C TRP A 116 16.31 7.87 -4.37
N MET A 117 15.06 8.34 -4.51
CA MET A 117 14.07 8.28 -3.43
C MET A 117 13.74 6.86 -2.99
N SER A 118 13.53 5.93 -3.93
CA SER A 118 13.25 4.52 -3.63
C SER A 118 14.36 3.91 -2.77
N ARG A 119 15.63 4.11 -3.17
CA ARG A 119 16.80 3.62 -2.42
C ARG A 119 16.95 4.25 -1.03
N ARG A 120 16.56 5.51 -0.87
CA ARG A 120 16.56 6.21 0.44
C ARG A 120 15.48 5.65 1.35
N SER A 121 14.31 5.34 0.82
CA SER A 121 13.18 4.78 1.56
C SER A 121 13.49 3.39 2.12
N GLU A 122 14.16 2.53 1.35
CA GLU A 122 14.56 1.17 1.78
C GLU A 122 15.41 1.17 3.06
N ARG A 123 16.24 2.19 3.26
CA ARG A 123 17.11 2.32 4.44
C ARG A 123 16.37 2.73 5.72
N LEU A 124 15.11 3.16 5.61
CA LEU A 124 14.29 3.67 6.71
C LEU A 124 13.12 2.74 7.02
N THR A 125 13.20 1.48 6.59
CA THR A 125 12.13 0.50 6.77
C THR A 125 11.97 0.15 8.24
N VAL A 126 10.78 0.40 8.79
CA VAL A 126 10.40 0.02 10.16
C VAL A 126 9.51 -1.21 10.06
N THR A 127 9.95 -2.32 10.65
CA THR A 127 9.23 -3.61 10.58
C THR A 127 7.86 -3.55 11.27
N GLN A 128 7.72 -2.84 12.39
CA GLN A 128 6.48 -2.71 13.18
C GLN A 128 5.66 -1.48 12.81
N GLN A 129 5.46 -1.25 11.51
CA GLN A 129 4.59 -0.16 11.07
C GLN A 129 3.13 -0.62 11.13
N PRO A 130 2.21 0.12 11.78
CA PRO A 130 0.79 -0.15 11.68
C PRO A 130 0.34 0.06 10.24
N GLU A 131 -0.40 -0.91 9.71
CA GLU A 131 -0.90 -0.91 8.35
C GLU A 131 -2.43 -0.95 8.35
N ARG A 132 -3.06 -0.06 7.58
CA ARG A 132 -4.50 -0.06 7.44
C ARG A 132 -4.94 -1.11 6.43
N VAL A 133 -5.72 -2.08 6.88
CA VAL A 133 -6.28 -3.16 6.07
C VAL A 133 -7.73 -2.83 5.69
N GLY A 134 -7.89 -1.69 5.00
CA GLY A 134 -9.19 -1.19 4.54
C GLY A 134 -10.23 -1.02 5.65
N ARG A 135 -11.33 -1.79 5.55
CA ARG A 135 -12.44 -1.82 6.52
C ARG A 135 -12.21 -2.80 7.68
N LEU A 136 -11.27 -3.74 7.54
CA LEU A 136 -11.00 -4.73 8.58
C LEU A 136 -10.40 -4.08 9.81
N GLY A 137 -9.49 -3.12 9.62
CA GLY A 137 -8.90 -2.35 10.71
C GLY A 137 -7.42 -2.06 10.49
N VAL A 138 -6.64 -2.14 11.56
CA VAL A 138 -5.20 -1.90 11.56
C VAL A 138 -4.48 -3.19 11.91
N HIS A 139 -3.61 -3.63 11.00
CA HIS A 139 -2.67 -4.70 11.21
C HIS A 139 -1.40 -4.14 11.83
N LEU A 140 -0.97 -4.68 12.96
CA LEU A 140 0.25 -4.32 13.65
C LEU A 140 1.20 -5.53 13.63
N PRO A 141 2.21 -5.53 12.76
CA PRO A 141 3.11 -6.67 12.60
C PRO A 141 4.17 -6.73 13.70
N ALA A 142 4.63 -7.95 13.99
CA ALA A 142 5.79 -8.27 14.81
C ALA A 142 5.80 -7.62 16.20
N VAL A 143 4.66 -7.65 16.89
CA VAL A 143 4.52 -7.18 18.28
C VAL A 143 5.20 -8.14 19.23
N ALA A 144 6.03 -7.63 20.14
CA ALA A 144 6.68 -8.45 21.17
C ALA A 144 5.65 -9.24 21.99
N ALA A 145 5.92 -10.52 22.25
CA ALA A 145 5.03 -11.41 23.03
C ALA A 145 4.48 -10.81 24.34
N PRO A 146 5.30 -10.18 25.22
CA PRO A 146 4.79 -9.56 26.45
C PRO A 146 3.80 -8.42 26.18
N ALA A 147 4.11 -7.52 25.23
CA ALA A 147 3.21 -6.46 24.83
C ALA A 147 1.93 -7.04 24.22
N ALA A 148 2.03 -8.05 23.35
CA ALA A 148 0.88 -8.69 22.73
C ALA A 148 -0.08 -9.31 23.75
N ARG A 149 0.44 -10.02 24.78
CA ARG A 149 -0.39 -10.57 25.86
C ARG A 149 -1.18 -9.49 26.58
N GLU A 150 -0.54 -8.37 26.88
CA GLU A 150 -1.20 -7.27 27.57
C GLU A 150 -2.21 -6.53 26.70
N TRP A 151 -1.89 -6.37 25.41
CA TRP A 151 -2.83 -5.86 24.40
C TRP A 151 -4.11 -6.70 24.35
N LEU A 152 -3.98 -8.03 24.28
CA LEU A 152 -5.12 -8.96 24.24
C LEU A 152 -5.92 -8.94 25.56
N ALA A 153 -5.23 -8.86 26.70
CA ALA A 153 -5.88 -8.80 28.01
C ALA A 153 -6.71 -7.52 28.19
N ARG A 154 -6.22 -6.38 27.70
CA ARG A 154 -6.88 -5.07 27.81
C ARG A 154 -7.92 -4.82 26.72
N ASN A 155 -7.82 -5.51 25.57
CA ASN A 155 -8.64 -5.24 24.39
C ASN A 155 -9.22 -6.55 23.81
N PRO A 156 -10.44 -6.96 24.21
CA PRO A 156 -11.01 -8.24 23.80
C PRO A 156 -11.30 -8.34 22.30
N ALA A 157 -11.39 -7.21 21.60
CA ALA A 157 -11.59 -7.16 20.15
C ALA A 157 -10.29 -7.39 19.35
N VAL A 158 -9.11 -7.23 19.96
CA VAL A 158 -7.82 -7.43 19.28
C VAL A 158 -7.59 -8.92 19.08
N ARG A 159 -7.13 -9.30 17.88
CA ARG A 159 -6.90 -10.70 17.51
C ARG A 159 -5.46 -10.92 17.09
N VAL A 160 -4.91 -12.08 17.42
CA VAL A 160 -3.65 -12.56 16.84
C VAL A 160 -3.95 -13.08 15.44
N VAL A 161 -3.15 -12.70 14.46
CA VAL A 161 -3.24 -13.19 13.09
C VAL A 161 -1.93 -13.87 12.72
N THR A 162 -2.00 -14.97 11.96
CA THR A 162 -0.82 -15.70 11.47
C THR A 162 -0.25 -15.09 10.21
N GLU A 163 -1.11 -14.42 9.44
CA GLU A 163 -0.76 -13.81 8.16
C GLU A 163 -1.32 -12.40 8.07
N ARG A 164 -0.61 -11.54 7.34
CA ARG A 164 -1.08 -10.21 6.99
C ARG A 164 -2.42 -10.32 6.27
N PRO A 165 -3.51 -9.73 6.81
CA PRO A 165 -4.80 -9.85 6.16
C PRO A 165 -4.78 -9.10 4.83
N VAL A 166 -5.23 -9.78 3.77
CA VAL A 166 -5.23 -9.23 2.41
C VAL A 166 -6.45 -8.33 2.24
N TRP A 167 -6.20 -7.04 2.04
CA TRP A 167 -7.27 -6.09 1.73
C TRP A 167 -7.66 -6.13 0.24
N ARG A 168 -8.97 -6.11 -0.01
CA ARG A 168 -9.55 -5.92 -1.35
C ARG A 168 -10.23 -4.57 -1.45
N ARG A 169 -9.90 -3.84 -2.51
CA ARG A 169 -10.51 -2.53 -2.78
C ARG A 169 -12.00 -2.63 -3.05
N TYR A 170 -12.40 -3.66 -3.80
CA TYR A 170 -13.79 -3.89 -4.20
C TYR A 170 -14.27 -5.28 -3.77
N SER A 171 -15.60 -5.46 -3.74
CA SER A 171 -16.19 -6.76 -3.45
C SER A 171 -15.84 -7.78 -4.54
N PRO A 172 -15.81 -9.09 -4.23
CA PRO A 172 -15.58 -10.13 -5.23
C PRO A 172 -16.50 -10.04 -6.47
N PRO A 173 -17.80 -9.70 -6.36
CA PRO A 173 -18.65 -9.50 -7.52
C PRO A 173 -18.17 -8.38 -8.45
N VAL A 174 -17.68 -7.26 -7.93
CA VAL A 174 -17.20 -6.14 -8.76
C VAL A 174 -15.99 -6.57 -9.60
N TYR A 175 -15.07 -7.33 -9.00
CA TYR A 175 -13.94 -7.89 -9.74
C TYR A 175 -14.38 -8.88 -10.82
N ARG A 176 -15.38 -9.73 -10.55
CA ARG A 176 -15.96 -10.65 -11.55
C ARG A 176 -16.59 -9.90 -12.72
N TRP A 177 -17.43 -8.91 -12.45
CA TRP A 177 -18.05 -8.10 -13.49
C TRP A 177 -17.02 -7.34 -14.32
N SER A 178 -16.00 -6.76 -13.67
CA SER A 178 -14.92 -6.07 -14.37
C SER A 178 -14.09 -7.02 -15.23
N ALA A 179 -13.79 -8.22 -14.73
CA ALA A 179 -13.09 -9.25 -15.50
C ALA A 179 -13.90 -9.68 -16.73
N ALA A 180 -15.22 -9.91 -16.56
CA ALA A 180 -16.12 -10.24 -17.66
C ALA A 180 -16.20 -9.10 -18.69
N ALA A 181 -16.29 -7.85 -18.25
CA ALA A 181 -16.29 -6.69 -19.14
C ALA A 181 -14.97 -6.56 -19.93
N CYS A 182 -13.81 -6.74 -19.28
CA CYS A 182 -12.51 -6.76 -19.96
C CYS A 182 -12.43 -7.89 -20.99
N ALA A 183 -12.87 -9.10 -20.64
CA ALA A 183 -12.89 -10.24 -21.56
C ALA A 183 -13.83 -10.00 -22.75
N ALA A 184 -15.05 -9.52 -22.51
CA ALA A 184 -16.01 -9.21 -23.56
C ALA A 184 -15.51 -8.10 -24.51
N THR A 185 -14.89 -7.05 -23.95
CA THR A 185 -14.28 -5.97 -24.74
C THR A 185 -13.10 -6.50 -25.57
N GLY A 186 -12.24 -7.34 -24.98
CA GLY A 186 -11.13 -7.99 -25.68
C GLY A 186 -11.61 -8.86 -26.84
N LEU A 187 -12.65 -9.66 -26.63
CA LEU A 187 -13.29 -10.45 -27.71
C LEU A 187 -13.89 -9.54 -28.79
N GLY A 188 -14.48 -8.41 -28.43
CA GLY A 188 -14.97 -7.41 -29.38
C GLY A 188 -13.85 -6.80 -30.23
N VAL A 189 -12.72 -6.43 -29.61
CA VAL A 189 -11.52 -5.93 -30.32
C VAL A 189 -10.96 -6.99 -31.27
N TRP A 190 -10.87 -8.24 -30.81
CA TRP A 190 -10.44 -9.37 -31.63
C TRP A 190 -11.35 -9.58 -32.82
N TRP A 191 -12.67 -9.64 -32.59
CA TRP A 191 -13.67 -9.83 -33.64
C TRP A 191 -13.68 -8.69 -34.67
N ALA A 192 -13.59 -7.44 -34.20
CA ALA A 192 -13.51 -6.27 -35.08
C ALA A 192 -12.22 -6.30 -35.93
N GLY A 193 -11.09 -6.70 -35.34
CA GLY A 193 -9.84 -6.84 -36.06
C GLY A 193 -9.85 -7.97 -37.10
N LEU A 194 -10.61 -9.05 -36.90
CA LEU A 194 -10.80 -10.10 -37.92
C LEU A 194 -11.65 -9.65 -39.12
N ARG A 195 -12.46 -8.59 -38.97
CA ARG A 195 -13.30 -8.03 -40.04
C ARG A 195 -12.67 -6.86 -40.78
N GLY A 196 -11.61 -6.27 -40.24
CA GLY A 196 -10.85 -5.22 -40.90
C GLY A 196 -9.65 -5.79 -41.64
N ASP A 197 -9.25 -5.13 -42.73
CA ASP A 197 -8.09 -5.55 -43.52
C ASP A 197 -6.74 -5.30 -42.81
N GLU A 198 -6.72 -4.52 -41.73
CA GLU A 198 -5.49 -4.20 -40.98
C GLU A 198 -5.61 -4.44 -39.47
N PHE A 199 -4.83 -5.42 -38.99
CA PHE A 199 -4.65 -5.68 -37.57
C PHE A 199 -3.45 -4.86 -37.05
N SER A 200 -3.68 -3.60 -36.73
CA SER A 200 -2.61 -2.71 -36.25
C SER A 200 -1.92 -3.24 -34.98
N LEU A 201 -0.65 -2.90 -34.78
CA LEU A 201 0.10 -3.24 -33.56
C LEU A 201 -0.61 -2.73 -32.28
N LEU A 202 -1.29 -1.59 -32.38
CA LEU A 202 -2.09 -1.01 -31.30
C LEU A 202 -3.29 -1.90 -30.94
N THR A 203 -3.95 -2.49 -31.94
CA THR A 203 -5.05 -3.46 -31.75
C THR A 203 -4.58 -4.71 -31.02
N VAL A 204 -3.40 -5.24 -31.39
CA VAL A 204 -2.77 -6.38 -30.69
C VAL A 204 -2.45 -6.02 -29.24
N ALA A 205 -1.80 -4.88 -29.02
CA ALA A 205 -1.43 -4.42 -27.68
C ALA A 205 -2.67 -4.21 -26.79
N ALA A 206 -3.73 -3.61 -27.33
CA ALA A 206 -4.99 -3.41 -26.62
C ALA A 206 -5.66 -4.75 -26.25
N PHE A 207 -5.71 -5.70 -27.18
CA PHE A 207 -6.24 -7.03 -26.92
C PHE A 207 -5.49 -7.76 -25.80
N VAL A 208 -4.15 -7.78 -25.88
CA VAL A 208 -3.30 -8.42 -24.85
C VAL A 208 -3.48 -7.75 -23.49
N ALA A 209 -3.53 -6.41 -23.45
CA ALA A 209 -3.74 -5.67 -22.21
C ALA A 209 -5.12 -5.96 -21.57
N LEU A 210 -6.17 -6.05 -22.38
CA LEU A 210 -7.52 -6.38 -21.92
C LEU A 210 -7.60 -7.82 -21.40
N LEU A 211 -6.98 -8.78 -22.07
CA LEU A 211 -6.93 -10.18 -21.64
C LEU A 211 -6.14 -10.32 -20.32
N ALA A 212 -4.97 -9.69 -20.23
CA ALA A 212 -4.18 -9.66 -19.00
C ALA A 212 -4.95 -9.01 -17.85
N GLY A 213 -5.64 -7.89 -18.12
CA GLY A 213 -6.53 -7.23 -17.17
C GLY A 213 -7.65 -8.16 -16.68
N ALA A 214 -8.31 -8.87 -17.59
CA ALA A 214 -9.37 -9.83 -17.26
C ALA A 214 -8.85 -10.94 -16.35
N VAL A 215 -7.69 -11.54 -16.67
CA VAL A 215 -7.06 -12.58 -15.85
C VAL A 215 -6.72 -12.06 -14.46
N VAL A 216 -6.06 -10.89 -14.36
CA VAL A 216 -5.69 -10.29 -13.07
C VAL A 216 -6.94 -10.00 -12.22
N LEU A 217 -8.01 -9.47 -12.82
CA LEU A 217 -9.26 -9.19 -12.13
C LEU A 217 -10.00 -10.48 -11.70
N ALA A 218 -9.98 -11.52 -12.53
CA ALA A 218 -10.54 -12.83 -12.20
C ALA A 218 -9.80 -13.47 -11.01
N VAL A 219 -8.46 -13.44 -11.01
CA VAL A 219 -7.64 -13.89 -9.88
C VAL A 219 -7.96 -13.09 -8.62
N LYS A 220 -8.10 -11.75 -8.73
CA LYS A 220 -8.52 -10.89 -7.61
C LYS A 220 -9.94 -11.16 -7.12
N SER A 221 -10.75 -11.93 -7.85
CA SER A 221 -12.10 -12.30 -7.46
C SER A 221 -12.19 -13.60 -6.65
N LEU A 222 -11.22 -14.51 -6.80
CA LEU A 222 -11.10 -15.74 -6.02
C LEU A 222 -11.01 -15.41 -4.53
N PRO A 223 -11.58 -16.17 -3.58
CA PRO A 223 -11.46 -15.85 -2.16
C PRO A 223 -9.99 -15.72 -1.73
N PRO A 224 -9.63 -14.76 -0.87
CA PRO A 224 -8.26 -14.69 -0.34
C PRO A 224 -8.04 -15.93 0.55
N GLY A 225 -6.80 -16.43 0.59
CA GLY A 225 -6.39 -17.44 1.57
C GLY A 225 -6.89 -17.06 2.95
N THR A 226 -7.73 -17.93 3.50
CA THR A 226 -8.37 -17.96 4.82
C THR A 226 -7.91 -16.92 5.87
N VAL A 227 -8.60 -15.79 5.94
CA VAL A 227 -9.03 -15.22 7.23
C VAL A 227 -10.52 -14.96 7.13
N ARG A 228 -11.32 -15.92 7.61
CA ARG A 228 -12.76 -15.80 7.73
C ARG A 228 -13.02 -14.93 8.95
N PHE A 229 -13.47 -13.70 8.74
CA PHE A 229 -14.00 -12.89 9.83
C PHE A 229 -15.42 -13.36 10.05
N ASP A 230 -15.65 -14.10 11.12
CA ASP A 230 -17.02 -14.28 11.60
C ASP A 230 -17.53 -12.90 12.00
N ASP A 231 -18.57 -12.43 11.30
CA ASP A 231 -19.25 -11.18 11.63
C ASP A 231 -19.72 -11.27 13.10
N PRO A 232 -19.49 -10.23 13.93
CA PRO A 232 -20.15 -10.16 15.21
C PRO A 232 -21.66 -10.01 14.96
N ALA A 233 -22.43 -10.94 15.52
CA ALA A 233 -23.88 -10.91 15.58
C ALA A 233 -24.40 -9.64 16.28
#